data_AF-A0AAU2DKK4-F1
#
_entry.id   AF-A0AAU2DKK4-F1
#
_cell.length_a   1.000
_cell.length_b   1.000
_cell.length_c   1.000
_cell.angle_alpha   90.00
_cell.angle_beta   90.00
_cell.angle_gamma   90.00
#
_symmetry.space_group_name_H-M   'P 1'
#
loop_
_entity.id
_entity.type
_entity.pdbx_description
1 polymer ?
#
loop_
_entity_poly.entity_id
_entity_poly.type
_entity_poly.pdbx_seq_one_letter_code
_entity_poly.pdbx_strand_id
1 'polypeptide(L)'
;MTHNQEIGPKFHPELTPPLEELEAQERRLVFRQFTFDDAWALGTLLVELARESQAPVAIDIHRAGQQLFHAALPGSSPDNDAWIARKRRVVERYGSASYLVGARFRAKGSTFEESSRLDPDEYAAHGGSFPITVEGVGVIGAVTVSGLPQLQDHRFVVAALEQYLGLDRD
;
A
#
# COMPACT_ATOMS: atom_id res chain seq x y z
N MET A 1 5.94 50.40 11.14
CA MET A 1 6.44 49.12 11.69
C MET A 1 5.24 48.22 11.90
N THR A 2 5.08 47.25 10.99
CA THR A 2 4.97 45.80 11.25
C THR A 2 3.59 45.39 11.77
N HIS A 3 2.87 44.49 11.10
CA HIS A 3 3.32 43.12 10.88
C HIS A 3 2.65 42.53 9.62
N ASN A 4 3.48 42.05 8.70
CA ASN A 4 3.09 41.30 7.51
C ASN A 4 2.79 39.87 7.97
N GLN A 5 1.55 39.41 7.81
CA GLN A 5 1.16 38.06 8.21
C GLN A 5 1.64 37.08 7.12
N GLU A 6 2.68 36.32 7.44
CA GLU A 6 3.25 35.29 6.57
C GLU A 6 2.20 34.22 6.24
N ILE A 7 1.84 34.11 4.96
CA ILE A 7 1.07 33.00 4.42
C ILE A 7 2.07 31.87 4.15
N GLY A 8 2.45 31.13 5.19
CA GLY A 8 3.08 29.83 5.04
C GLY A 8 2.04 28.79 4.58
N PRO A 9 2.42 27.77 3.80
CA PRO A 9 1.51 26.68 3.49
C PRO A 9 1.05 26.04 4.81
N LYS A 10 -0.28 25.99 5.02
CA LYS A 10 -0.86 25.30 6.16
C LYS A 10 -0.53 23.81 6.01
N PHE A 11 0.44 23.33 6.79
CA PHE A 11 0.61 21.89 7.01
C PHE A 11 -0.70 21.38 7.64
N HIS A 12 -1.55 20.79 6.82
CA HIS A 12 -2.60 19.92 7.32
C HIS A 12 -1.93 18.58 7.59
N PRO A 13 -1.78 18.14 8.85
CA PRO A 13 -1.31 16.79 9.11
C PRO A 13 -2.28 15.83 8.41
N GLU A 14 -1.74 14.98 7.53
CA GLU A 14 -2.52 13.98 6.83
C GLU A 14 -3.11 13.03 7.89
N LEU A 15 -4.41 13.18 8.18
CA LEU A 15 -5.05 12.49 9.29
C LEU A 15 -4.98 10.97 9.06
N THR A 16 -4.51 10.25 10.07
CA THR A 16 -4.51 8.78 10.07
C THR A 16 -5.95 8.29 9.97
N PRO A 17 -6.29 7.46 8.96
CA PRO A 17 -7.62 6.88 8.84
C PRO A 17 -7.99 6.05 10.08
N PRO A 18 -9.26 6.06 10.53
CA PRO A 18 -9.71 5.19 11.59
C PRO A 18 -9.61 3.71 11.15
N LEU A 19 -9.42 2.81 12.12
CA LEU A 19 -9.31 1.37 11.83
C LEU A 19 -10.51 0.83 11.04
N GLU A 20 -11.71 1.32 11.35
CA GLU A 20 -12.94 0.91 10.67
C GLU A 20 -12.91 1.19 9.17
N GLU A 21 -12.33 2.33 8.75
CA GLU A 21 -12.16 2.69 7.34
C GLU A 21 -11.18 1.75 6.65
N LEU A 22 -10.03 1.49 7.29
CA LEU A 22 -9.01 0.58 6.75
C LEU A 22 -9.54 -0.85 6.59
N GLU A 23 -10.33 -1.32 7.56
CA GLU A 23 -10.98 -2.62 7.48
C GLU A 23 -12.11 -2.64 6.44
N ALA A 24 -12.80 -1.52 6.22
CA ALA A 24 -13.80 -1.40 5.15
C ALA A 24 -13.16 -1.47 3.76
N GLN A 25 -11.96 -0.93 3.58
CA GLN A 25 -11.17 -1.08 2.34
C GLN A 25 -10.89 -2.56 2.05
N GLU A 26 -10.41 -3.34 3.02
CA GLU A 26 -10.17 -4.78 2.81
C GLU A 26 -11.43 -5.57 2.48
N ARG A 27 -12.57 -5.24 3.12
CA ARG A 27 -13.84 -5.93 2.88
C ARG A 27 -14.41 -5.71 1.48
N ARG A 28 -14.16 -4.56 0.87
CA ARG A 28 -14.75 -4.19 -0.43
C ARG A 28 -13.81 -4.43 -1.62
N LEU A 29 -12.49 -4.39 -1.41
CA LEU A 29 -11.49 -4.60 -2.45
C LEU A 29 -11.20 -6.09 -2.61
N VAL A 30 -12.19 -6.81 -3.16
CA VAL A 30 -12.16 -8.26 -3.35
C VAL A 30 -12.37 -8.59 -4.83
N PHE A 31 -11.48 -9.41 -5.37
CA PHE A 31 -11.51 -9.86 -6.75
C PHE A 31 -12.44 -11.06 -6.92
N ARG A 32 -13.13 -11.16 -8.06
CA ARG A 32 -13.86 -12.38 -8.44
C ARG A 32 -12.91 -13.47 -8.97
N GLN A 33 -11.82 -13.06 -9.60
CA GLN A 33 -10.75 -13.91 -10.10
C GLN A 33 -9.45 -13.10 -10.17
N PHE A 34 -8.29 -13.76 -10.20
CA PHE A 34 -7.01 -13.08 -10.37
C PHE A 34 -5.99 -13.94 -11.14
N THR A 35 -5.94 -13.70 -12.44
CA THR A 35 -5.10 -14.37 -13.43
C THR A 35 -3.76 -13.65 -13.61
N PHE A 36 -2.91 -14.16 -14.51
CA PHE A 36 -1.68 -13.46 -14.89
C PHE A 36 -1.98 -12.16 -15.65
N ASP A 37 -3.03 -12.16 -16.48
CA ASP A 37 -3.46 -10.98 -17.24
C ASP A 37 -4.01 -9.90 -16.30
N ASP A 38 -4.71 -10.29 -15.23
CA ASP A 38 -5.18 -9.36 -14.20
C ASP A 38 -4.01 -8.69 -13.48
N ALA A 39 -2.95 -9.45 -13.16
CA ALA A 39 -1.73 -8.91 -12.57
C ALA A 39 -1.02 -7.92 -13.52
N TRP A 40 -0.94 -8.24 -14.81
CA TRP A 40 -0.37 -7.35 -15.82
C TRP A 40 -1.18 -6.05 -15.96
N ALA A 41 -2.51 -6.16 -16.04
CA ALA A 41 -3.40 -5.01 -16.19
C ALA A 41 -3.36 -4.10 -14.95
N LEU A 42 -3.46 -4.66 -13.74
CA LEU A 42 -3.35 -3.90 -12.49
C LEU A 42 -1.97 -3.24 -12.37
N GLY A 43 -0.89 -3.97 -12.67
CA GLY A 43 0.47 -3.44 -12.66
C GLY A 43 0.65 -2.28 -13.64
N THR A 44 0.09 -2.39 -14.84
CA THR A 44 0.11 -1.33 -15.86
C THR A 44 -0.64 -0.10 -15.40
N LEU A 45 -1.85 -0.25 -14.84
CA LEU A 45 -2.63 0.85 -14.28
C LEU A 45 -1.84 1.60 -13.19
N LEU A 46 -1.21 0.87 -12.26
CA LEU A 46 -0.37 1.47 -11.21
C LEU A 46 0.79 2.29 -11.81
N VAL A 47 1.43 1.78 -12.87
CA VAL A 47 2.50 2.51 -13.57
C VAL A 47 1.97 3.78 -14.24
N GLU A 48 0.80 3.72 -14.87
CA GLU A 48 0.16 4.88 -15.52
C GLU A 48 -0.14 5.97 -14.49
N LEU A 49 -0.85 5.63 -13.41
CA LEU A 49 -1.17 6.56 -12.32
C LEU A 49 0.08 7.17 -11.66
N ALA A 50 1.13 6.36 -11.48
CA ALA A 50 2.38 6.83 -10.92
C ALA A 50 3.13 7.78 -11.89
N ARG A 51 3.07 7.53 -13.20
CA ARG A 51 3.64 8.44 -14.21
C ARG A 51 2.89 9.76 -14.29
N GLU A 52 1.57 9.72 -14.27
CA GLU A 52 0.70 10.92 -14.29
C GLU A 52 0.98 11.85 -13.11
N SER A 53 1.21 11.26 -11.93
CA SER A 53 1.57 11.99 -10.70
C SER A 53 3.07 12.23 -10.51
N GLN A 54 3.91 11.75 -11.45
CA GLN A 54 5.38 11.78 -11.34
C GLN A 54 5.92 11.17 -10.03
N ALA A 55 5.24 10.14 -9.53
CA ALA A 55 5.56 9.50 -8.26
C ALA A 55 6.85 8.64 -8.39
N PRO A 56 7.85 8.84 -7.51
CA PRO A 56 9.13 8.12 -7.57
C PRO A 56 9.03 6.75 -6.88
N VAL A 57 8.19 5.86 -7.42
CA VAL A 57 7.83 4.58 -6.78
C VAL A 57 8.37 3.36 -7.50
N ALA A 58 8.56 2.28 -6.75
CA ALA A 58 8.62 0.92 -7.26
C ALA A 58 7.27 0.23 -6.99
N ILE A 59 6.84 -0.61 -7.93
CA ILE A 59 5.56 -1.33 -7.93
C ILE A 59 5.84 -2.83 -8.07
N ASP A 60 5.11 -3.66 -7.34
CA ASP A 60 5.29 -5.10 -7.32
C ASP A 60 3.95 -5.84 -7.08
N ILE A 61 3.74 -6.95 -7.78
CA ILE A 61 2.59 -7.83 -7.56
C ILE A 61 3.09 -9.27 -7.40
N HIS A 62 2.76 -9.88 -6.26
CA HIS A 62 3.02 -11.29 -5.98
C HIS A 62 1.72 -12.07 -5.84
N ARG A 63 1.72 -13.31 -6.34
CA ARG A 63 0.66 -14.31 -6.10
C ARG A 63 1.31 -15.64 -5.77
N ALA A 64 0.91 -16.25 -4.65
CA ALA A 64 1.44 -17.54 -4.19
C ALA A 64 2.98 -17.62 -4.19
N GLY A 65 3.66 -16.54 -3.77
CA GLY A 65 5.11 -16.44 -3.70
C GLY A 65 5.83 -16.16 -5.03
N GLN A 66 5.12 -16.10 -6.16
CA GLN A 66 5.70 -15.73 -7.45
C GLN A 66 5.49 -14.23 -7.73
N GLN A 67 6.57 -13.53 -8.11
CA GLN A 67 6.51 -12.18 -8.66
C GLN A 67 5.89 -12.22 -10.06
N LEU A 68 4.71 -11.64 -10.22
CA LEU A 68 3.97 -11.59 -11.49
C LEU A 68 4.19 -10.28 -12.23
N PHE A 69 4.48 -9.20 -11.51
CA PHE A 69 4.74 -7.88 -12.08
C PHE A 69 5.75 -7.14 -11.21
N HIS A 70 6.64 -6.38 -11.86
CA HIS A 70 7.54 -5.46 -11.19
C HIS A 70 7.89 -4.28 -12.10
N ALA A 71 7.89 -3.06 -11.56
CA ALA A 71 8.33 -1.86 -12.26
C ALA A 71 8.95 -0.86 -11.29
N ALA A 72 10.18 -0.43 -11.59
CA ALA A 72 10.82 0.71 -10.94
C ALA A 72 10.65 1.97 -11.82
N LEU A 73 10.13 3.06 -11.26
CA LEU A 73 9.96 4.33 -11.97
C LEU A 73 11.10 5.31 -11.66
N PRO A 74 11.37 6.31 -12.53
CA PRO A 74 12.40 7.32 -12.27
C PRO A 74 12.25 7.96 -10.88
N GLY A 75 13.36 8.02 -10.15
CA GLY A 75 13.39 8.54 -8.77
C GLY A 75 13.28 7.46 -7.68
N SER A 76 12.84 6.25 -8.03
CA SER A 76 12.97 5.08 -7.13
C SER A 76 14.42 4.56 -7.11
N SER A 77 14.71 3.67 -6.17
CA SER A 77 16.02 3.10 -5.89
C SER A 77 15.91 1.64 -5.42
N PRO A 78 17.00 0.86 -5.39
CA PRO A 78 16.99 -0.51 -4.87
C PRO A 78 16.51 -0.64 -3.41
N ASP A 79 16.59 0.42 -2.61
CA ASP A 79 16.01 0.43 -1.26
C ASP A 79 14.49 0.23 -1.31
N ASN A 80 13.82 0.75 -2.34
CA ASN A 80 12.38 0.56 -2.53
C ASN A 80 12.01 -0.91 -2.75
N ASP A 81 12.87 -1.70 -3.40
CA ASP A 81 12.67 -3.14 -3.58
C ASP A 81 12.77 -3.90 -2.25
N ALA A 82 13.71 -3.50 -1.39
CA ALA A 82 13.82 -4.04 -0.02
C ALA A 82 12.57 -3.70 0.80
N TRP A 83 12.06 -2.47 0.70
CA TRP A 83 10.80 -2.07 1.34
C TRP A 83 9.60 -2.85 0.80
N ILE A 84 9.51 -3.07 -0.52
CA ILE A 84 8.47 -3.90 -1.13
C ILE A 84 8.47 -5.29 -0.48
N ALA A 85 9.62 -5.95 -0.40
CA ALA A 85 9.73 -7.27 0.18
C ALA A 85 9.27 -7.30 1.65
N ARG A 86 9.68 -6.31 2.45
CA ARG A 86 9.33 -6.19 3.88
C ARG A 86 7.84 -5.94 4.11
N LYS A 87 7.23 -5.04 3.32
CA LYS A 87 5.79 -4.73 3.39
C LYS A 87 4.94 -5.91 2.91
N ARG A 88 5.31 -6.55 1.79
CA ARG A 88 4.64 -7.74 1.24
C ARG A 88 4.57 -8.89 2.25
N ARG A 89 5.68 -9.19 2.92
CA ARG A 89 5.73 -10.27 3.94
C ARG A 89 4.77 -10.03 5.10
N VAL A 90 4.46 -8.77 5.43
CA VAL A 90 3.42 -8.45 6.42
C VAL A 90 2.04 -8.87 5.89
N VAL A 91 1.71 -8.54 4.65
CA VAL A 91 0.44 -8.96 4.04
C VAL A 91 0.32 -10.47 3.96
N GLU A 92 1.37 -11.16 3.50
CA GLU A 92 1.38 -12.62 3.39
C GLU A 92 1.25 -13.32 4.74
N ARG A 93 1.79 -12.72 5.81
CA ARG A 93 1.73 -13.29 7.16
C ARG A 93 0.40 -13.03 7.86
N TYR A 94 -0.13 -11.82 7.74
CA TYR A 94 -1.29 -11.37 8.52
C TYR A 94 -2.61 -11.41 7.74
N GLY A 95 -2.57 -11.57 6.41
CA GLY A 95 -3.74 -11.50 5.55
C GLY A 95 -4.40 -10.11 5.53
N SER A 96 -3.68 -9.07 5.95
CA SER A 96 -4.16 -7.68 6.02
C SER A 96 -3.10 -6.73 5.47
N ALA A 97 -3.54 -5.61 4.91
CA ALA A 97 -2.72 -4.51 4.42
C ALA A 97 -1.70 -4.09 5.46
N SER A 98 -0.48 -3.83 5.02
CA SER A 98 0.66 -3.53 5.90
C SER A 98 0.39 -2.29 6.75
N TYR A 99 -0.33 -1.29 6.22
CA TYR A 99 -0.75 -0.11 6.98
C TYR A 99 -1.77 -0.43 8.07
N LEU A 100 -2.77 -1.27 7.79
CA LEU A 100 -3.78 -1.68 8.78
C LEU A 100 -3.13 -2.46 9.92
N VAL A 101 -2.20 -3.37 9.60
CA VAL A 101 -1.42 -4.07 10.62
C VAL A 101 -0.71 -3.06 11.52
N GLY A 102 0.04 -2.11 10.95
CA GLY A 102 0.72 -1.07 11.73
C GLY A 102 -0.25 -0.23 12.57
N ALA A 103 -1.41 0.13 12.01
CA ALA A 103 -2.45 0.88 12.70
C ALA A 103 -3.03 0.12 13.90
N ARG A 104 -3.23 -1.20 13.80
CA ARG A 104 -3.71 -2.04 14.90
C ARG A 104 -2.73 -2.09 16.08
N PHE A 105 -1.42 -2.06 15.82
CA PHE A 105 -0.42 -1.96 16.89
C PHE A 105 -0.44 -0.58 17.54
N ARG A 106 -0.47 0.49 16.74
CA ARG A 106 -0.57 1.88 17.26
C ARG A 106 -1.81 2.09 18.13
N ALA A 107 -2.95 1.54 17.72
CA ALA A 107 -4.20 1.61 18.49
C ALA A 107 -4.12 0.89 19.85
N LYS A 108 -3.19 -0.06 20.02
CA LYS A 108 -2.91 -0.75 21.29
C LYS A 108 -1.81 -0.08 22.11
N GLY A 109 -1.27 1.06 21.65
CA GLY A 109 -0.23 1.81 22.36
C GLY A 109 1.19 1.29 22.19
N SER A 110 1.49 0.53 21.12
CA SER A 110 2.84 0.10 20.77
C SER A 110 3.08 0.19 19.25
N THR A 111 4.28 -0.16 18.79
CA THR A 111 4.61 -0.27 17.37
C THR A 111 4.65 -1.73 16.92
N PHE A 112 4.63 -1.95 15.61
CA PHE A 112 4.78 -3.29 15.05
C PHE A 112 6.18 -3.84 15.35
N GLU A 113 7.19 -2.99 15.25
CA GLU A 113 8.59 -3.29 15.47
C GLU A 113 8.85 -3.74 16.93
N GLU A 114 8.20 -3.11 17.91
CA GLU A 114 8.35 -3.48 19.32
C GLU A 114 7.62 -4.77 19.70
N SER A 115 6.42 -4.99 19.15
CA SER A 115 5.48 -5.96 19.70
C SER A 115 5.19 -7.17 18.78
N SER A 116 5.62 -7.17 17.53
CA SER A 116 5.36 -8.29 16.59
C SER A 116 6.21 -9.54 16.86
N ARG A 117 7.38 -9.37 17.51
CA ARG A 117 8.44 -10.40 17.68
C ARG A 117 9.03 -10.89 16.35
N LEU A 118 8.84 -10.14 15.27
CA LEU A 118 9.40 -10.44 13.96
C LEU A 118 10.69 -9.66 13.75
N ASP A 119 11.54 -10.18 12.87
CA ASP A 119 12.76 -9.50 12.47
C ASP A 119 12.38 -8.20 11.73
N PRO A 120 12.76 -7.01 12.24
CA PRO A 120 12.45 -5.74 11.59
C PRO A 120 13.13 -5.60 10.21
N ASP A 121 14.22 -6.32 9.94
CA ASP A 121 14.86 -6.33 8.63
C ASP A 121 14.06 -7.14 7.60
N GLU A 122 13.22 -8.07 8.06
CA GLU A 122 12.37 -8.88 7.19
C GLU A 122 10.94 -8.37 7.06
N TYR A 123 10.40 -7.66 8.05
CA TYR A 123 9.00 -7.25 8.11
C TYR A 123 8.85 -5.77 8.43
N ALA A 124 7.98 -5.09 7.68
CA ALA A 124 7.68 -3.68 7.93
C ALA A 124 6.17 -3.41 7.77
N ALA A 125 5.47 -3.15 8.87
CA ALA A 125 4.04 -2.79 8.85
C ALA A 125 3.83 -1.30 8.53
N HIS A 126 4.42 -0.88 7.41
CA HIS A 126 4.33 0.44 6.83
C HIS A 126 3.45 0.36 5.59
N GLY A 127 2.67 1.40 5.32
CA GLY A 127 1.73 1.39 4.20
C GLY A 127 2.37 1.23 2.83
N GLY A 128 1.56 0.75 1.89
CA GLY A 128 1.98 0.44 0.52
C GLY A 128 1.84 -1.00 0.11
N SER A 129 1.53 -1.96 1.00
CA SER A 129 1.20 -3.33 0.58
C SER A 129 -0.24 -3.67 0.96
N PHE A 130 -0.99 -4.22 0.01
CA PHE A 130 -2.42 -4.53 0.14
C PHE A 130 -2.71 -5.96 -0.34
N PRO A 131 -3.57 -6.72 0.35
CA PRO A 131 -3.89 -8.10 -0.02
C PRO A 131 -4.63 -8.20 -1.36
N ILE A 132 -4.22 -9.15 -2.19
CA ILE A 132 -5.01 -9.61 -3.32
C ILE A 132 -5.92 -10.71 -2.79
N THR A 133 -7.19 -10.37 -2.55
CA THR A 133 -8.20 -11.27 -1.99
C THR A 133 -9.14 -11.74 -3.09
N VAL A 134 -9.37 -13.04 -3.21
CA VAL A 134 -10.34 -13.61 -4.15
C VAL A 134 -11.56 -14.14 -3.40
N GLU A 135 -12.74 -13.81 -3.89
CA GLU A 135 -14.03 -14.24 -3.33
C GLU A 135 -14.08 -15.77 -3.19
N GLY A 136 -14.45 -16.25 -2.00
CA GLY A 136 -14.52 -17.68 -1.70
C GLY A 136 -13.18 -18.42 -1.56
N VAL A 137 -12.05 -17.74 -1.81
CA VAL A 137 -10.69 -18.33 -1.72
C VAL A 137 -9.88 -17.71 -0.58
N GLY A 138 -9.99 -16.39 -0.39
CA GLY A 138 -9.20 -15.64 0.59
C GLY A 138 -7.99 -14.93 -0.04
N VAL A 139 -7.01 -14.57 0.78
CA VAL A 139 -5.80 -13.85 0.35
C VAL A 139 -4.88 -14.80 -0.41
N ILE A 140 -4.54 -14.45 -1.65
CA ILE A 140 -3.70 -15.26 -2.54
C ILE A 140 -2.34 -14.61 -2.85
N GLY A 141 -2.15 -13.36 -2.42
CA GLY A 141 -1.00 -12.55 -2.80
C GLY A 141 -1.10 -11.12 -2.29
N ALA A 142 -0.24 -10.25 -2.81
CA ALA A 142 -0.22 -8.84 -2.47
C ALA A 142 0.18 -7.98 -3.66
N VAL A 143 -0.38 -6.78 -3.70
CA VAL A 143 0.09 -5.67 -4.53
C VAL A 143 0.83 -4.68 -3.63
N THR A 144 2.01 -4.23 -4.04
CA THR A 144 2.89 -3.41 -3.21
C THR A 144 3.46 -2.23 -4.00
N VAL A 145 3.46 -1.07 -3.36
CA VAL A 145 4.08 0.17 -3.81
C VAL A 145 5.02 0.69 -2.73
N SER A 146 6.16 1.22 -3.16
CA SER A 146 7.09 1.88 -2.26
C SER A 146 7.75 3.07 -2.91
N GLY A 147 7.70 4.22 -2.24
CA GLY A 147 8.42 5.43 -2.62
C GLY A 147 7.80 6.71 -2.06
N LEU A 148 6.53 6.68 -1.67
CA LEU A 148 5.84 7.80 -1.04
C LEU A 148 5.85 7.66 0.50
N PRO A 149 5.45 8.71 1.24
CA PRO A 149 5.10 8.57 2.65
C PRO A 149 4.10 7.43 2.88
N GLN A 150 4.23 6.67 3.97
CA GLN A 150 3.51 5.39 4.17
C GLN A 150 1.98 5.46 3.95
N LEU A 151 1.33 6.56 4.34
CA LEU A 151 -0.11 6.73 4.16
C LEU A 151 -0.46 7.00 2.69
N GLN A 152 0.40 7.71 1.97
CA GLN A 152 0.25 7.99 0.54
C GLN A 152 0.51 6.73 -0.28
N ASP A 153 1.54 5.94 0.06
CA ASP A 153 1.76 4.61 -0.53
C ASP A 153 0.50 3.72 -0.38
N HIS A 154 -0.11 3.68 0.83
CA HIS A 154 -1.35 2.94 1.08
C HIS A 154 -2.52 3.46 0.25
N ARG A 155 -2.74 4.78 0.25
CA ARG A 155 -3.83 5.43 -0.51
C ARG A 155 -3.68 5.22 -2.01
N PHE A 156 -2.45 5.27 -2.52
CA PHE A 156 -2.16 5.04 -3.93
C PHE A 156 -2.57 3.64 -4.37
N VAL A 157 -2.22 2.61 -3.58
CA VAL A 157 -2.64 1.23 -3.85
C VAL A 157 -4.16 1.07 -3.75
N VAL A 158 -4.78 1.65 -2.72
CA VAL A 158 -6.25 1.59 -2.55
C VAL A 158 -6.96 2.24 -3.74
N ALA A 159 -6.54 3.44 -4.15
CA ALA A 159 -7.16 4.15 -5.28
C ALA A 159 -7.02 3.36 -6.60
N ALA A 160 -5.84 2.79 -6.86
CA ALA A 160 -5.63 1.96 -8.04
C ALA A 160 -6.48 0.69 -8.02
N LEU A 161 -6.64 0.04 -6.86
CA LEU A 161 -7.52 -1.11 -6.70
C LEU A 161 -9.00 -0.74 -6.86
N GLU A 162 -9.41 0.42 -6.34
CA GLU A 162 -10.76 0.94 -6.55
C GLU A 162 -11.07 1.12 -8.02
N GLN A 163 -10.19 1.82 -8.74
CA GLN A 163 -10.33 2.05 -10.17
C GLN A 163 -10.31 0.75 -10.97
N TYR A 164 -9.39 -0.17 -10.65
CA TYR A 164 -9.31 -1.47 -11.32
C TYR A 164 -10.58 -2.31 -11.14
N LEU A 165 -11.20 -2.24 -9.96
CA LEU A 165 -12.42 -2.98 -9.63
C LEU A 165 -13.71 -2.23 -10.04
N GLY A 166 -13.62 -1.03 -10.60
CA GLY A 166 -14.76 -0.18 -10.95
C GLY A 166 -15.56 0.30 -9.73
N LEU A 167 -14.85 0.61 -8.64
CA LEU A 167 -15.40 1.09 -7.36
C LEU A 167 -15.03 2.56 -7.07
N ASP A 168 -14.22 3.17 -7.93
CA ASP A 168 -14.02 4.60 -7.98
C ASP A 168 -15.36 5.29 -8.24
N ARG A 169 -15.69 6.25 -7.37
CA ARG A 169 -16.87 7.09 -7.56
C ARG A 169 -16.45 8.29 -8.38
N ASP A 170 -17.16 8.52 -9.50
CA ASP A 170 -17.16 9.80 -10.23
C ASP A 170 -17.31 11.01 -9.28
#